data_AF-A0A533UT06-F1
#
_entry.id   AF-A0A533UT06-F1
#
_cell.length_a   1.000
_cell.length_b   1.000
_cell.length_c   1.000
_cell.angle_alpha   90.00
_cell.angle_beta   90.00
_cell.angle_gamma   90.00
#
_symmetry.space_group_name_H-M   'P 1'
#
loop_
_entity.id
_entity.type
_entity.pdbx_description
1 polymer ?
#
loop_
_entity_poly.entity_id
_entity_poly.type
_entity_poly.pdbx_seq_one_letter_code
_entity_poly.pdbx_strand_id
1 'polypeptide(L)'
;MPFDWNVTRLAKQPIFVHEEIHIPKSFKEFTNTPSYAASMNGYEITGRRLIVDPYTSGDTVIAHILLNKVDIENIAKQLPNGADTMSFTLAPAKPNVVTSSSVLTDFGGWGIRLGWNPTQIAANSQNSLQLSFFDAFTEQPINGDVNYDLKILDNEGNTILSKTNLTAKGAVDTQTLNLPGNGVYNIQINIKSIIGSTGLPDTSRVGLARGNVVIPSTVTEDESPRVPEFGPVTPIVLAIAVISIVVFTAGNRGIPKL
;
A
#
# COMPACT_ATOMS: atom_id res chain seq x y z
N MET A 1 19.22 2.59 3.95
CA MET A 1 19.72 1.90 2.73
C MET A 1 20.34 2.90 1.76
N PRO A 2 21.45 2.59 1.07
CA PRO A 2 21.95 3.42 -0.04
C PRO A 2 20.88 3.59 -1.13
N PHE A 3 20.75 4.79 -1.68
CA PHE A 3 19.77 5.11 -2.71
C PHE A 3 20.24 6.25 -3.60
N ASP A 4 20.20 6.04 -4.91
CA ASP A 4 20.55 7.06 -5.90
C ASP A 4 19.34 7.97 -6.19
N TRP A 5 19.37 9.21 -5.71
CA TRP A 5 18.27 10.17 -5.87
C TRP A 5 18.25 10.91 -7.23
N ASN A 6 19.03 10.47 -8.22
CA ASN A 6 19.06 11.09 -9.54
C ASN A 6 17.67 11.12 -10.20
N VAL A 7 17.05 12.31 -10.27
CA VAL A 7 15.71 12.51 -10.81
C VAL A 7 15.56 12.11 -12.29
N THR A 8 16.63 12.22 -13.09
CA THR A 8 16.61 11.77 -14.49
C THR A 8 16.56 10.25 -14.59
N ARG A 9 17.22 9.53 -13.68
CA ARG A 9 17.13 8.07 -13.56
C ARG A 9 15.73 7.66 -13.10
N LEU A 10 15.22 8.28 -12.05
CA LEU A 10 13.89 8.01 -11.49
C LEU A 10 12.80 8.17 -12.55
N ALA A 11 12.86 9.26 -13.33
CA ALA A 11 11.90 9.51 -14.41
C ALA A 11 11.86 8.40 -15.48
N LYS A 12 12.98 7.70 -15.72
CA LYS A 12 13.11 6.70 -16.80
C LYS A 12 12.86 5.26 -16.37
N GLN A 13 12.89 4.97 -15.08
CA GLN A 13 12.79 3.60 -14.57
C GLN A 13 11.46 3.39 -13.82
N PRO A 14 10.81 2.22 -13.96
CA PRO A 14 9.81 1.80 -12.99
C PRO A 14 10.54 1.53 -11.67
N ILE A 15 10.18 2.28 -10.63
CA ILE A 15 10.77 2.14 -9.31
C ILE A 15 9.66 2.03 -8.27
N PHE A 16 9.86 1.07 -7.37
CA PHE A 16 9.02 0.82 -6.22
C PHE A 16 9.93 0.42 -5.07
N VAL A 17 9.65 0.95 -3.88
CA VAL A 17 10.34 0.53 -2.66
C VAL A 17 9.34 -0.13 -1.74
N HIS A 18 9.61 -1.39 -1.41
CA HIS A 18 8.92 -2.15 -0.39
C HIS A 18 9.89 -2.42 0.74
N GLU A 19 9.73 -1.71 1.84
CA GLU A 19 10.52 -1.93 3.06
C GLU A 19 9.63 -2.63 4.09
N GLU A 20 10.18 -3.66 4.74
CA GLU A 20 9.48 -4.39 5.79
C GLU A 20 10.23 -4.27 7.12
N ILE A 21 9.52 -3.80 8.15
CA ILE A 21 10.04 -3.73 9.51
C ILE A 21 9.31 -4.80 10.32
N HIS A 22 10.05 -5.82 10.73
CA HIS A 22 9.53 -6.95 11.49
C HIS A 22 9.72 -6.70 12.99
N ILE A 23 8.61 -6.59 13.72
CA ILE A 23 8.59 -6.26 15.14
C ILE A 23 8.12 -7.47 15.95
N PRO A 24 8.92 -7.99 16.89
CA PRO A 24 8.48 -9.09 17.75
C PRO A 24 7.20 -8.76 18.53
N LYS A 25 6.23 -9.69 18.57
CA LYS A 25 4.99 -9.55 19.34
C LYS A 25 5.19 -9.49 20.86
N SER A 26 6.40 -9.81 21.32
CA SER A 26 6.83 -9.60 22.69
C SER A 26 7.07 -8.11 23.01
N PHE A 27 7.32 -7.26 22.01
CA PHE A 27 7.58 -5.83 22.21
C PHE A 27 6.27 -5.04 22.33
N LYS A 28 5.71 -5.04 23.55
CA LYS A 28 4.37 -4.52 23.83
C LYS A 28 4.15 -3.06 23.47
N GLU A 29 5.19 -2.23 23.52
CA GLU A 29 5.10 -0.83 23.12
C GLU A 29 4.66 -0.67 21.66
N PHE A 30 5.07 -1.57 20.76
CA PHE A 30 4.68 -1.55 19.35
C PHE A 30 3.42 -2.37 19.06
N THR A 31 3.17 -3.45 19.82
CA THR A 31 2.04 -4.34 19.50
C THR A 31 0.74 -3.97 20.22
N ASN A 32 0.79 -3.10 21.23
CA ASN A 32 -0.41 -2.58 21.89
C ASN A 32 -1.05 -1.44 21.09
N THR A 33 -0.37 -0.89 20.08
CA THR A 33 -0.87 0.19 19.23
C THR A 33 -1.02 -0.30 17.78
N PRO A 34 -2.20 -0.17 17.14
CA PRO A 34 -2.39 -0.54 15.74
C PRO A 34 -1.89 0.54 14.77
N SER A 35 -1.18 1.57 15.25
CA SER A 35 -0.76 2.73 14.48
C SER A 35 0.70 3.05 14.78
N TYR A 36 1.43 3.40 13.72
CA TYR A 36 2.84 3.81 13.81
C TYR A 36 3.03 5.19 13.19
N ALA A 37 3.97 5.94 13.74
CA ALA A 37 4.54 7.10 13.07
C ALA A 37 5.74 6.59 12.26
N ALA A 38 5.64 6.71 10.94
CA ALA A 38 6.71 6.30 10.03
C ALA A 38 7.23 7.52 9.26
N SER A 39 8.53 7.54 9.01
CA SER A 39 9.12 8.54 8.11
C SER A 39 10.20 7.95 7.24
N MET A 40 10.43 8.55 6.08
CA MET A 40 11.60 8.31 5.25
C MET A 40 12.34 9.62 5.05
N ASN A 41 13.60 9.70 5.49
CA ASN A 41 14.39 10.93 5.50
C ASN A 41 13.65 12.13 6.11
N GLY A 42 12.81 11.90 7.14
CA GLY A 42 11.99 12.92 7.79
C GLY A 42 10.65 13.24 7.10
N TYR A 43 10.36 12.69 5.92
CA TYR A 43 9.06 12.81 5.26
C TYR A 43 8.08 11.81 5.85
N GLU A 44 6.88 12.26 6.17
CA GLU A 44 5.85 11.39 6.76
C GLU A 44 5.39 10.32 5.78
N ILE A 45 5.29 9.09 6.28
CA ILE A 45 4.71 7.96 5.56
C ILE A 45 3.35 7.67 6.20
N THR A 46 2.28 7.93 5.45
CA THR A 46 0.89 7.80 5.90
C THR A 46 0.01 7.19 4.81
N GLY A 47 -1.24 6.87 5.18
CA GLY A 47 -2.24 6.33 4.24
C GLY A 47 -1.78 5.01 3.61
N ARG A 48 -1.99 4.87 2.29
CA ARG A 48 -1.62 3.67 1.50
C ARG A 48 -0.14 3.26 1.57
N ARG A 49 0.75 4.15 2.05
CA ARG A 49 2.20 3.95 2.08
C ARG A 49 2.66 3.19 3.33
N LEU A 50 1.82 3.05 4.36
CA LEU A 50 2.13 2.33 5.60
C LEU A 50 1.02 1.32 5.90
N ILE A 51 1.37 0.04 5.88
CA ILE A 51 0.45 -1.07 6.18
C ILE A 51 0.98 -1.84 7.37
N VAL A 52 0.09 -2.11 8.34
CA VAL A 52 0.40 -2.93 9.51
C VAL A 52 -0.23 -4.30 9.34
N ASP A 53 0.59 -5.34 9.33
CA ASP A 53 0.20 -6.74 9.19
C ASP A 53 0.55 -7.52 10.48
N PRO A 54 -0.41 -7.71 11.40
CA PRO A 54 -0.18 -8.42 12.64
C PRO A 54 -0.39 -9.94 12.55
N TYR A 55 -0.84 -10.47 11.41
CA TYR A 55 -1.34 -11.84 11.28
C TYR A 55 -0.55 -12.72 10.32
N THR A 56 0.19 -12.15 9.36
CA THR A 56 0.99 -12.93 8.39
C THR A 56 2.11 -13.72 9.07
N SER A 57 2.72 -13.15 10.11
CA SER A 57 3.73 -13.84 10.92
C SER A 57 3.18 -14.23 12.29
N GLY A 58 3.55 -15.43 12.76
CA GLY A 58 3.13 -15.95 14.06
C GLY A 58 3.69 -15.15 15.23
N ASP A 59 4.95 -14.70 15.12
CA ASP A 59 5.73 -14.09 16.19
C ASP A 59 6.06 -12.61 15.97
N THR A 60 5.85 -12.08 14.76
CA THR A 60 6.08 -10.66 14.43
C THR A 60 4.83 -9.94 13.93
N VAL A 61 4.78 -8.63 14.19
CA VAL A 61 3.96 -7.68 13.43
C VAL A 61 4.87 -7.11 12.35
N ILE A 62 4.39 -7.06 11.11
CA ILE A 62 5.16 -6.54 9.98
C ILE A 62 4.58 -5.17 9.60
N ALA A 63 5.41 -4.13 9.63
CA ALA A 63 5.08 -2.85 9.02
C ALA A 63 5.64 -2.81 7.60
N HIS A 64 4.77 -2.77 6.60
CA HIS A 64 5.15 -2.59 5.21
C HIS A 64 5.11 -1.11 4.84
N ILE A 65 6.22 -0.60 4.36
CA ILE A 65 6.35 0.73 3.78
C ILE A 65 6.41 0.57 2.27
N LEU A 66 5.40 1.12 1.58
CA LEU A 66 5.25 1.05 0.12
C LEU A 66 5.39 2.45 -0.47
N LEU A 67 6.46 2.70 -1.22
CA LEU A 67 6.67 3.96 -1.93
C LEU A 67 6.66 3.70 -3.44
N ASN A 68 5.65 4.25 -4.13
CA ASN A 68 5.61 4.20 -5.59
C ASN A 68 6.54 5.23 -6.23
N LYS A 69 6.69 5.16 -7.55
CA LYS A 69 7.52 6.10 -8.30
C LYS A 69 7.17 7.56 -8.03
N VAL A 70 5.88 7.88 -7.98
CA VAL A 70 5.40 9.25 -7.76
C VAL A 70 5.77 9.73 -6.36
N ASP A 71 5.60 8.89 -5.34
CA ASP A 71 6.02 9.19 -3.97
C ASP A 71 7.54 9.49 -3.93
N ILE A 72 8.34 8.62 -4.54
CA ILE A 72 9.81 8.74 -4.58
C ILE A 72 10.25 10.00 -5.31
N GLU A 73 9.67 10.30 -6.48
CA GLU A 73 9.98 11.51 -7.25
C GLU A 73 9.60 12.79 -6.49
N ASN A 74 8.47 12.78 -5.79
CA ASN A 74 8.02 13.92 -5.00
C ASN A 74 8.90 14.16 -3.77
N ILE A 75 9.42 13.10 -3.16
CA ILE A 75 10.38 13.22 -2.06
C ILE A 75 11.75 13.66 -2.59
N ALA A 76 12.21 13.11 -3.72
CA ALA A 76 13.47 13.48 -4.35
C ALA A 76 13.61 14.98 -4.63
N LYS A 77 12.50 15.66 -5.00
CA LYS A 77 12.46 17.11 -5.23
C LYS A 77 12.71 17.95 -3.97
N GLN A 78 12.51 17.38 -2.79
CA GLN A 78 12.55 18.10 -1.52
C GLN A 78 13.80 17.76 -0.69
N LEU A 79 14.53 16.70 -1.05
CA LEU A 79 15.72 16.25 -0.32
C LEU A 79 16.88 17.25 -0.41
N PRO A 80 17.69 17.38 0.65
CA PRO A 80 18.90 18.17 0.60
C PRO A 80 19.91 17.58 -0.41
N ASN A 81 20.71 18.47 -1.03
CA ASN A 81 21.79 18.06 -1.92
C ASN A 81 22.77 17.12 -1.19
N GLY A 82 23.13 16.01 -1.86
CA GLY A 82 24.07 15.03 -1.32
C GLY A 82 23.43 13.91 -0.50
N ALA A 83 22.10 13.86 -0.39
CA ALA A 83 21.42 12.66 0.10
C ALA A 83 21.78 11.45 -0.79
N ASP A 84 22.23 10.37 -0.17
CA ASP A 84 22.66 9.12 -0.84
C ASP A 84 22.03 7.88 -0.20
N THR A 85 21.11 8.09 0.73
CA THR A 85 20.41 7.03 1.47
C THR A 85 18.92 7.31 1.58
N MET A 86 18.13 6.24 1.69
CA MET A 86 16.79 6.24 2.29
C MET A 86 16.92 5.73 3.73
N SER A 87 16.57 6.58 4.69
CA SER A 87 16.54 6.25 6.12
C SER A 87 15.10 6.17 6.59
N PHE A 88 14.66 4.96 6.96
CA PHE A 88 13.32 4.73 7.48
C PHE A 88 13.32 4.76 9.00
N THR A 89 12.35 5.46 9.57
CA THR A 89 12.07 5.41 11.01
C THR A 89 10.66 4.93 11.25
N LEU A 90 10.47 4.20 12.34
CA LEU A 90 9.18 3.71 12.79
C LEU A 90 9.12 3.81 14.31
N ALA A 91 8.04 4.39 14.82
CA ALA A 91 7.78 4.50 16.24
C ALA A 91 6.29 4.19 16.54
N PRO A 92 5.96 3.68 17.74
CA PRO A 92 4.57 3.57 18.18
C PRO A 92 3.91 4.95 18.16
N ALA A 93 2.65 4.99 17.73
CA ALA A 93 1.86 6.22 17.72
C ALA A 93 0.53 6.01 18.45
N LYS A 94 -0.12 7.12 18.79
CA LYS A 94 -1.49 7.08 19.31
C LYS A 94 -2.39 6.40 18.25
N PRO A 95 -3.35 5.55 18.67
CA PRO A 95 -4.27 4.91 17.74
C PRO A 95 -4.99 5.94 16.87
N ASN A 96 -4.77 5.86 15.56
CA ASN A 96 -5.43 6.71 14.55
C ASN A 96 -5.59 5.92 13.25
N VAL A 97 -6.09 4.68 13.36
CA VAL A 97 -6.39 3.88 12.18
C VAL A 97 -7.59 4.50 11.49
N VAL A 98 -7.45 4.77 10.19
CA VAL A 98 -8.49 5.32 9.33
C VAL A 98 -8.82 4.33 8.22
N THR A 99 -10.03 4.42 7.67
CA THR A 99 -10.41 3.65 6.49
C THR A 99 -9.56 4.07 5.30
N SER A 100 -8.99 3.11 4.58
CA SER A 100 -8.18 3.36 3.39
C SER A 100 -9.04 3.89 2.24
N SER A 101 -8.63 5.00 1.63
CA SER A 101 -9.16 5.49 0.35
C SER A 101 -8.42 4.91 -0.85
N SER A 102 -7.23 4.34 -0.65
CA SER A 102 -6.52 3.60 -1.66
C SER A 102 -5.58 2.56 -1.05
N VAL A 103 -5.17 1.59 -1.86
CA VAL A 103 -4.24 0.52 -1.49
C VAL A 103 -3.28 0.23 -2.64
N LEU A 104 -2.10 -0.28 -2.32
CA LEU A 104 -1.07 -0.72 -3.27
C LEU A 104 -0.85 -2.22 -3.14
N THR A 105 -0.59 -2.91 -4.24
CA THR A 105 -0.12 -4.30 -4.18
C THR A 105 1.28 -4.35 -3.57
N ASP A 106 1.60 -5.43 -2.88
CA ASP A 106 2.96 -5.73 -2.38
C ASP A 106 4.02 -5.78 -3.49
N PHE A 107 3.64 -6.14 -4.72
CA PHE A 107 4.51 -5.99 -5.89
C PHE A 107 4.71 -4.53 -6.34
N GLY A 108 3.85 -3.61 -5.89
CA GLY A 108 3.93 -2.18 -6.17
C GLY A 108 3.59 -1.74 -7.58
N GLY A 109 3.26 -2.68 -8.47
CA GLY A 109 2.90 -2.40 -9.86
C GLY A 109 1.50 -1.84 -10.03
N TRP A 110 0.59 -2.13 -9.09
CA TRP A 110 -0.82 -1.75 -9.19
C TRP A 110 -1.30 -1.07 -7.91
N GLY A 111 -2.18 -0.09 -8.10
CA GLY A 111 -2.95 0.52 -7.02
C GLY A 111 -4.44 0.42 -7.27
N ILE A 112 -5.20 0.51 -6.18
CA ILE A 112 -6.66 0.49 -6.21
C ILE A 112 -7.17 1.67 -5.38
N ARG A 113 -7.98 2.54 -6.00
CA ARG A 113 -8.76 3.56 -5.28
C ARG A 113 -10.06 2.93 -4.78
N LEU A 114 -10.40 3.21 -3.52
CA LEU A 114 -11.53 2.67 -2.79
C LEU A 114 -12.53 3.81 -2.52
N GLY A 115 -13.68 3.75 -3.18
CA GLY A 115 -14.82 4.65 -2.94
C GLY A 115 -15.90 3.95 -2.13
N TRP A 116 -16.52 4.64 -1.18
CA TRP A 116 -17.62 4.08 -0.39
C TRP A 116 -18.89 4.89 -0.57
N ASN A 117 -20.00 4.20 -0.78
CA ASN A 117 -21.34 4.77 -0.80
C ASN A 117 -22.27 3.98 0.15
N PRO A 118 -22.77 4.60 1.24
CA PRO A 118 -22.48 5.97 1.68
C PRO A 118 -21.01 6.18 2.10
N THR A 119 -20.53 7.43 2.05
CA THR A 119 -19.17 7.78 2.53
C THR A 119 -19.03 7.67 4.05
N GLN A 120 -20.15 7.78 4.77
CA GLN A 120 -20.25 7.46 6.18
C GLN A 120 -20.56 5.97 6.32
N ILE A 121 -19.57 5.19 6.73
CA ILE A 121 -19.68 3.76 6.97
C ILE A 121 -20.29 3.54 8.36
N ALA A 122 -21.42 2.81 8.41
CA ALA A 122 -22.08 2.42 9.65
C ALA A 122 -21.97 0.91 9.90
N ALA A 123 -22.02 0.51 11.17
CA ALA A 123 -22.04 -0.90 11.53
C ALA A 123 -23.31 -1.62 11.06
N ASN A 124 -23.19 -2.91 10.77
CA ASN A 124 -24.28 -3.80 10.39
C ASN A 124 -25.11 -3.25 9.23
N SER A 125 -24.43 -2.65 8.25
CA SER A 125 -25.08 -1.97 7.12
C SER A 125 -24.53 -2.45 5.78
N GLN A 126 -25.39 -2.40 4.77
CA GLN A 126 -24.99 -2.68 3.39
C GLN A 126 -24.37 -1.43 2.78
N ASN A 127 -23.15 -1.56 2.26
CA ASN A 127 -22.40 -0.48 1.62
C ASN A 127 -21.96 -0.90 0.23
N SER A 128 -21.81 0.08 -0.66
CA SER A 128 -21.27 -0.12 -2.00
C SER A 128 -19.82 0.36 -2.03
N LEU A 129 -18.89 -0.56 -2.31
CA LEU A 129 -17.47 -0.30 -2.49
C LEU A 129 -17.17 -0.16 -3.98
N GLN A 130 -16.80 1.03 -4.43
CA GLN A 130 -16.30 1.28 -5.77
C GLN A 130 -14.78 1.05 -5.82
N LEU A 131 -14.33 0.37 -6.87
CA LEU A 131 -12.92 0.02 -7.08
C LEU A 131 -12.47 0.61 -8.41
N SER A 132 -11.34 1.33 -8.41
CA SER A 132 -10.68 1.79 -9.63
C SER A 132 -9.20 1.41 -9.59
N PHE A 133 -8.79 0.59 -10.55
CA PHE A 133 -7.46 0.03 -10.63
C PHE A 133 -6.57 0.88 -11.53
N PHE A 134 -5.34 1.15 -11.09
CA PHE A 134 -4.38 1.99 -11.81
C PHE A 134 -2.97 1.40 -11.78
N ASP A 135 -2.16 1.73 -12.80
CA ASP A 135 -0.73 1.45 -12.83
C ASP A 135 -0.03 2.38 -11.83
N ALA A 136 0.57 1.81 -10.79
CA ALA A 136 1.13 2.60 -9.69
C ALA A 136 2.44 3.35 -10.08
N PHE A 137 3.02 3.06 -11.24
CA PHE A 137 4.18 3.81 -11.75
C PHE A 137 3.78 5.05 -12.56
N THR A 138 2.58 5.07 -13.12
CA THR A 138 2.10 6.16 -14.01
C THR A 138 0.83 6.87 -13.50
N GLU A 139 0.18 6.30 -12.49
CA GLU A 139 -1.12 6.66 -11.93
C GLU A 139 -2.29 6.65 -12.92
N GLN A 140 -2.06 6.14 -14.14
CA GLN A 140 -3.09 5.99 -15.14
C GLN A 140 -3.94 4.74 -14.89
N PRO A 141 -5.22 4.75 -15.27
CA PRO A 141 -6.06 3.55 -15.22
C PRO A 141 -5.39 2.37 -15.94
N ILE A 142 -5.57 1.16 -15.41
CA ILE A 142 -5.10 -0.04 -16.11
C ILE A 142 -5.83 -0.15 -17.45
N ASN A 143 -5.08 -0.39 -18.52
CA ASN A 143 -5.66 -0.64 -19.83
C ASN A 143 -6.06 -2.11 -19.98
N GLY A 144 -7.21 -2.48 -19.41
CA GLY A 144 -7.76 -3.83 -19.51
C GLY A 144 -8.72 -4.20 -18.40
N ASP A 145 -9.16 -5.45 -18.42
CA ASP A 145 -9.96 -6.04 -17.35
C ASP A 145 -9.05 -6.59 -16.25
N VAL A 146 -9.46 -6.44 -14.99
CA VAL A 146 -8.70 -6.93 -13.83
C VAL A 146 -9.46 -8.09 -13.19
N ASN A 147 -8.87 -9.28 -13.19
CA ASN A 147 -9.42 -10.40 -12.42
C ASN A 147 -8.85 -10.36 -11.01
N TYR A 148 -9.71 -10.44 -10.00
CA TYR A 148 -9.29 -10.30 -8.60
C TYR A 148 -10.19 -11.08 -7.63
N ASP A 149 -9.70 -11.22 -6.40
CA ASP A 149 -10.49 -11.66 -5.24
C ASP A 149 -10.49 -10.55 -4.18
N LEU A 150 -11.55 -10.47 -3.39
CA LEU A 150 -11.72 -9.50 -2.31
C LEU A 150 -12.04 -10.22 -1.00
N LYS A 151 -11.37 -9.83 0.09
CA LYS A 151 -11.65 -10.30 1.44
C LYS A 151 -11.72 -9.15 2.44
N ILE A 152 -12.51 -9.35 3.49
CA ILE A 152 -12.41 -8.58 4.74
C ILE A 152 -12.05 -9.55 5.86
N LEU A 153 -11.07 -9.14 6.67
CA LEU A 153 -10.55 -9.87 7.82
C LEU A 153 -10.86 -9.10 9.11
N ASP A 154 -11.11 -9.83 10.20
CA ASP A 154 -11.09 -9.25 11.54
C ASP A 154 -9.66 -8.96 12.04
N ASN A 155 -9.55 -8.45 13.26
CA ASN A 155 -8.28 -8.11 13.91
C ASN A 155 -7.43 -9.33 14.29
N GLU A 156 -8.00 -10.53 14.31
CA GLU A 156 -7.25 -11.79 14.47
C GLU A 156 -6.80 -12.39 13.13
N GLY A 157 -7.21 -11.80 12.00
CA GLY A 157 -6.89 -12.29 10.66
C GLY A 157 -7.85 -13.36 10.15
N ASN A 158 -9.00 -13.59 10.79
CA ASN A 158 -10.02 -14.49 10.26
C ASN A 158 -10.80 -13.81 9.14
N THR A 159 -11.11 -14.55 8.08
CA THR A 159 -11.95 -14.04 6.98
C THR A 159 -13.41 -13.99 7.41
N ILE A 160 -13.97 -12.77 7.40
CA ILE A 160 -15.38 -12.52 7.73
C ILE A 160 -16.23 -12.22 6.49
N LEU A 161 -15.60 -11.80 5.40
CA LEU A 161 -16.24 -11.63 4.09
C LEU A 161 -15.27 -12.08 3.00
N SER A 162 -15.77 -12.79 1.99
CA SER A 162 -14.99 -13.20 0.83
C SER A 162 -15.82 -13.15 -0.45
N LYS A 163 -15.25 -12.57 -1.50
CA LYS A 163 -15.76 -12.64 -2.87
C LYS A 163 -14.61 -13.04 -3.80
N THR A 164 -14.84 -14.03 -4.64
CA THR A 164 -13.79 -14.62 -5.50
C THR A 164 -14.21 -14.61 -6.96
N ASN A 165 -13.22 -14.64 -7.85
CA ASN A 165 -13.42 -14.68 -9.31
C ASN A 165 -14.18 -13.46 -9.82
N LEU A 166 -13.87 -12.29 -9.25
CA LEU A 166 -14.39 -11.01 -9.71
C LEU A 166 -13.60 -10.53 -10.92
N THR A 167 -14.25 -9.73 -11.77
CA THR A 167 -13.63 -9.07 -12.92
C THR A 167 -14.06 -7.61 -12.94
N ALA A 168 -13.10 -6.71 -12.73
CA ALA A 168 -13.28 -5.29 -12.96
C ALA A 168 -13.16 -5.00 -14.47
N LYS A 169 -14.28 -4.67 -15.11
CA LYS A 169 -14.31 -4.38 -16.55
C LYS A 169 -13.78 -2.98 -16.81
N GLY A 170 -12.78 -2.87 -17.70
CA GLY A 170 -12.11 -1.59 -17.97
C GLY A 170 -11.53 -0.94 -16.71
N ALA A 171 -10.91 -1.76 -15.85
CA ALA A 171 -10.26 -1.34 -14.60
C ALA A 171 -11.16 -0.69 -13.55
N VAL A 172 -12.48 -0.88 -13.62
CA VAL A 172 -13.42 -0.44 -12.59
C VAL A 172 -14.39 -1.54 -12.19
N ASP A 173 -14.82 -1.53 -10.93
CA ASP A 173 -15.85 -2.43 -10.43
C ASP A 173 -16.61 -1.79 -9.26
N THR A 174 -17.76 -2.37 -8.91
CA THR A 174 -18.52 -1.99 -7.73
C THR A 174 -19.04 -3.24 -7.01
N GLN A 175 -18.74 -3.33 -5.72
CA GLN A 175 -19.08 -4.46 -4.89
C GLN A 175 -20.01 -4.04 -3.74
N THR A 176 -21.18 -4.65 -3.68
CA THR A 176 -22.07 -4.54 -2.52
C THR A 176 -21.58 -5.45 -1.40
N LEU A 177 -21.34 -4.88 -0.22
CA LEU A 177 -20.79 -5.55 0.97
C LEU A 177 -21.73 -5.35 2.17
N ASN A 178 -22.00 -6.42 2.91
CA ASN A 178 -22.66 -6.34 4.21
C ASN A 178 -21.58 -6.22 5.28
N LEU A 179 -21.42 -5.02 5.83
CA LEU A 179 -20.35 -4.74 6.77
C LEU A 179 -20.73 -5.18 8.20
N PRO A 180 -19.74 -5.65 8.99
CA PRO A 180 -19.95 -6.15 10.34
C PRO A 180 -20.20 -5.03 11.36
N GLY A 181 -20.13 -5.37 12.65
CA GLY A 181 -20.22 -4.43 13.77
C GLY A 181 -19.05 -3.43 13.83
N ASN A 182 -19.09 -2.54 14.82
CA ASN A 182 -18.02 -1.57 15.07
C ASN A 182 -16.66 -2.28 15.26
N GLY A 183 -15.60 -1.74 14.67
CA GLY A 183 -14.27 -2.34 14.76
C GLY A 183 -13.31 -1.82 13.69
N VAL A 184 -12.08 -2.32 13.76
CA VAL A 184 -11.05 -2.13 12.74
C VAL A 184 -10.87 -3.46 12.03
N TYR A 185 -11.07 -3.46 10.72
CA TYR A 185 -10.96 -4.62 9.85
C TYR A 185 -9.90 -4.38 8.79
N ASN A 186 -9.41 -5.45 8.18
CA ASN A 186 -8.48 -5.37 7.06
C ASN A 186 -9.19 -5.76 5.76
N ILE A 187 -9.02 -4.95 4.71
CA ILE A 187 -9.45 -5.29 3.35
C ILE A 187 -8.25 -5.81 2.55
N GLN A 188 -8.47 -6.93 1.86
CA GLN A 188 -7.50 -7.57 0.99
C GLN A 188 -8.05 -7.68 -0.42
N ILE A 189 -7.28 -7.22 -1.40
CA ILE A 189 -7.61 -7.30 -2.82
C ILE A 189 -6.46 -8.01 -3.53
N ASN A 190 -6.67 -9.25 -3.94
CA ASN A 190 -5.67 -10.06 -4.62
C ASN A 190 -5.88 -9.98 -6.13
N ILE A 191 -5.00 -9.30 -6.86
CA ILE A 191 -5.05 -9.24 -8.33
C ILE A 191 -4.51 -10.55 -8.88
N LYS A 192 -5.28 -11.23 -9.73
CA LYS A 192 -4.94 -12.55 -10.30
C LYS A 192 -4.46 -12.49 -11.74
N SER A 193 -4.96 -11.54 -12.53
CA SER A 193 -4.49 -11.30 -13.90
C SER A 193 -5.04 -9.99 -14.46
N ILE A 194 -4.35 -9.43 -15.45
CA ILE A 194 -4.85 -8.35 -16.29
C ILE A 194 -5.13 -8.90 -17.69
N ILE A 195 -6.32 -8.66 -18.24
CA ILE A 195 -6.66 -9.01 -19.62
C ILE A 195 -6.68 -7.72 -20.43
N GLY A 196 -5.59 -7.48 -21.15
CA GLY A 196 -5.45 -6.33 -22.04
C GLY A 196 -6.01 -6.59 -23.44
N SER A 197 -5.56 -5.78 -24.41
CA SER A 197 -6.02 -5.83 -25.81
C SER A 197 -5.73 -7.14 -26.54
N THR A 198 -4.76 -7.93 -26.08
CA THR A 198 -4.44 -9.25 -26.65
C THR A 198 -5.47 -10.32 -26.29
N GLY A 199 -6.34 -10.07 -25.29
CA GLY A 199 -7.28 -11.06 -24.74
C GLY A 199 -6.62 -12.17 -23.92
N LEU A 200 -5.29 -12.16 -23.78
CA LEU A 200 -4.56 -13.13 -22.97
C LEU A 200 -4.35 -12.60 -21.54
N PRO A 201 -4.41 -13.47 -20.52
CA PRO A 201 -4.16 -13.08 -19.14
C PRO A 201 -2.67 -12.79 -18.91
N ASP A 202 -2.36 -11.56 -18.50
CA ASP A 202 -1.06 -11.16 -17.96
C ASP A 202 -1.03 -11.38 -16.45
N THR A 203 -0.10 -12.21 -15.98
CA THR A 203 0.12 -12.55 -14.58
C THR A 203 1.47 -12.05 -14.05
N SER A 204 2.23 -11.28 -14.84
CA SER A 204 3.60 -10.88 -14.53
C SER A 204 3.75 -9.88 -13.39
N ARG A 205 2.67 -9.16 -13.04
CA ARG A 205 2.67 -8.09 -12.03
C ARG A 205 1.58 -8.26 -10.97
N VAL A 206 1.09 -9.48 -10.75
CA VAL A 206 0.04 -9.78 -9.76
C VAL A 206 0.53 -9.54 -8.33
N GLY A 207 -0.40 -9.36 -7.39
CA GLY A 207 -0.05 -9.12 -5.99
C GLY A 207 -1.25 -8.85 -5.10
N LEU A 208 -0.99 -8.81 -3.80
CA LEU A 208 -1.99 -8.60 -2.77
C LEU A 208 -1.92 -7.16 -2.26
N ALA A 209 -3.00 -6.41 -2.45
CA ALA A 209 -3.18 -5.11 -1.84
C ALA A 209 -3.91 -5.22 -0.50
N ARG A 210 -3.43 -4.47 0.50
CA ARG A 210 -3.94 -4.50 1.87
C ARG A 210 -4.29 -3.08 2.32
N GLY A 211 -5.38 -2.94 3.07
CA GLY A 211 -5.81 -1.66 3.66
C GLY A 211 -6.72 -1.85 4.87
N ASN A 212 -7.17 -0.76 5.46
CA ASN A 212 -8.03 -0.76 6.63
C ASN A 212 -9.48 -0.41 6.28
N VAL A 213 -10.43 -1.01 6.99
CA VAL A 213 -11.85 -0.61 7.01
C VAL A 213 -12.24 -0.39 8.46
N VAL A 214 -12.50 0.87 8.82
CA VAL A 214 -12.84 1.27 10.18
C VAL A 214 -14.33 1.54 10.26
N ILE A 215 -15.00 1.00 11.28
CA ILE A 215 -16.45 1.08 11.45
C ILE A 215 -16.77 1.56 12.88
N PRO A 216 -17.55 2.64 13.05
CA PRO A 216 -17.98 3.57 12.01
C PRO A 216 -16.82 4.47 11.54
N SER A 217 -16.92 5.03 10.34
CA SER A 217 -15.96 6.03 9.86
C SER A 217 -16.57 6.91 8.77
N THR A 218 -15.93 8.05 8.51
CA THR A 218 -16.15 8.83 7.28
C THR A 218 -14.90 8.70 6.45
N VAL A 219 -15.03 8.24 5.21
CA VAL A 219 -13.88 8.05 4.32
C VAL A 219 -13.44 9.39 3.74
N THR A 220 -12.17 9.73 3.92
CA THR A 220 -11.50 10.90 3.34
C THR A 220 -10.40 10.43 2.37
N GLU A 221 -10.09 11.22 1.35
CA GLU A 221 -9.00 10.90 0.42
C GLU A 221 -7.61 10.94 1.09
N ASP A 222 -6.65 10.20 0.54
CA ASP A 222 -5.27 10.16 1.03
C ASP A 222 -4.59 11.53 0.85
N GLU A 223 -3.99 12.04 1.92
CA GLU A 223 -3.19 13.25 1.84
C GLU A 223 -1.81 12.97 1.18
N SER A 224 -1.30 13.94 0.42
CA SER A 224 0.07 13.90 -0.10
C SER A 224 1.10 13.92 1.04
N PRO A 225 2.28 13.28 0.87
CA PRO A 225 3.35 13.34 1.87
C PRO A 225 3.76 14.79 2.14
N ARG A 226 3.85 15.16 3.42
CA ARG A 226 4.36 16.46 3.88
C ARG A 226 5.57 16.24 4.78
N VAL A 227 6.45 17.23 4.86
CA VAL A 227 7.44 17.30 5.93
C VAL A 227 6.70 17.68 7.22
N PRO A 228 6.70 16.86 8.27
CA PRO A 228 6.03 17.23 9.51
C PRO A 228 6.81 18.33 10.24
N GLU A 229 6.10 19.27 10.86
CA GLU A 229 6.69 20.18 11.86
C GLU A 229 6.88 19.40 13.18
N PHE A 230 7.97 18.63 13.30
CA PHE A 230 8.26 17.92 14.54
C PHE A 230 8.85 18.85 15.61
N GLY A 231 8.23 18.87 16.80
CA GLY A 231 8.93 19.22 18.04
C GLY A 231 10.00 18.17 18.39
N PRO A 232 10.92 18.44 19.33
CA PRO A 232 12.08 17.57 19.58
C PRO A 232 11.62 16.17 20.04
N VAL A 233 11.91 15.14 19.25
CA VAL A 233 11.69 13.73 19.59
C VAL A 233 13.02 13.04 19.91
N THR A 234 13.06 12.33 21.03
CA THR A 234 14.20 11.53 21.47
C THR A 234 14.19 10.17 20.76
N PRO A 235 15.22 9.79 19.99
CA PRO A 235 15.20 8.52 19.28
C PRO A 235 15.51 7.35 20.23
N ILE A 236 14.64 6.32 20.22
CA ILE A 236 14.94 4.98 20.72
C ILE A 236 15.17 4.10 19.49
N VAL A 237 16.36 3.52 19.34
CA VAL A 237 16.73 2.69 18.19
C VAL A 237 16.74 1.23 18.60
N LEU A 238 15.81 0.42 18.06
CA LEU A 238 16.07 -1.00 17.78
C LEU A 238 15.01 -1.61 16.83
N ALA A 239 15.40 -1.93 15.59
CA ALA A 239 14.75 -2.95 14.77
C ALA A 239 15.73 -3.43 13.69
N ILE A 240 15.74 -4.74 13.41
CA ILE A 240 16.52 -5.34 12.32
C ILE A 240 15.62 -5.31 11.08
N ALA A 241 16.05 -4.57 10.05
CA ALA A 241 15.37 -4.48 8.76
C ALA A 241 15.82 -5.63 7.83
N VAL A 242 14.87 -6.23 7.10
CA VAL A 242 15.17 -7.17 6.01
C VAL A 242 14.76 -6.49 4.71
N ILE A 243 15.75 -6.26 3.85
CA ILE A 243 15.60 -5.44 2.64
C ILE A 243 15.24 -6.34 1.45
N SER A 244 14.18 -5.99 0.72
CA SER A 244 13.89 -6.55 -0.61
C SER A 244 13.74 -5.42 -1.62
N ILE A 245 14.72 -5.27 -2.53
CA ILE A 245 14.65 -4.31 -3.65
C ILE A 245 14.35 -5.09 -4.92
N VAL A 246 13.28 -4.73 -5.63
CA VAL A 246 13.01 -5.25 -6.97
C VAL A 246 13.38 -4.18 -7.99
N VAL A 247 14.44 -4.42 -8.77
CA VAL A 247 14.84 -3.57 -9.91
C VAL A 247 14.50 -4.30 -11.21
N PHE A 248 13.68 -3.69 -12.07
CA PHE A 248 13.42 -4.23 -13.40
C PHE A 248 14.39 -3.66 -14.43
N THR A 249 15.18 -4.52 -15.05
CA THR A 249 15.91 -4.17 -16.28
C THR A 249 15.06 -4.58 -17.48
N ALA A 250 14.38 -3.63 -18.12
CA ALA A 250 13.78 -3.86 -19.43
C ALA A 250 14.93 -3.96 -20.47
N GLY A 251 15.34 -5.18 -20.78
CA GLY A 251 16.29 -5.43 -21.87
C GLY A 251 15.60 -5.19 -23.21
N ASN A 252 15.95 -4.10 -23.89
CA ASN A 252 15.63 -3.95 -25.31
C ASN A 252 16.36 -5.05 -26.09
N ARG A 253 15.66 -6.14 -26.42
CA ARG A 253 16.12 -7.08 -27.44
C ARG A 253 16.06 -6.36 -28.78
N GLY A 254 17.20 -5.86 -29.23
CA GLY A 254 17.38 -5.37 -30.59
C GLY A 254 17.02 -6.49 -31.57
N ILE A 255 16.11 -6.16 -32.49
CA ILE A 255 15.80 -7.00 -33.65
C ILE A 255 17.05 -6.98 -34.55
N PRO A 256 17.67 -8.13 -34.90
CA PRO A 256 18.71 -8.13 -35.91
C PRO A 256 18.07 -7.79 -37.25
N LYS A 257 18.58 -6.74 -37.91
CA LYS A 257 18.26 -6.46 -39.31
C LYS A 257 18.78 -7.64 -40.15
N LEU A 258 17.86 -8.28 -40.88
CA LEU A 258 18.18 -9.07 -42.06
C LEU A 258 18.52 -8.13 -43.22
#